data_AF-A0AAU9V6S0-F1
#
_entry.id   AF-A0AAU9V6S0-F1
#
_cell.length_a   1.000
_cell.length_b   1.000
_cell.length_c   1.000
_cell.angle_alpha   90.00
_cell.angle_beta   90.00
_cell.angle_gamma   90.00
#
_symmetry.space_group_name_H-M   'P 1'
#
loop_
_entity.id
_entity.type
_entity.pdbx_description
1 polymer ?
#
loop_
_entity_poly.entity_id
_entity_poly.type
_entity_poly.pdbx_seq_one_letter_code
_entity_poly.pdbx_strand_id
1 'polypeptide(L)'
;MVVTHKRKFDTPRLHMGGVDIGMSQQIKLLGVVIPQASASSAGKLGRHLEVIRHIYRTVVEPIILYAASVWVPTVHILGIRKRLNVVLRGFAQKLYMAYRTVSLNSTLLLAGMLPLDLRACEVAALYGARRGVSQREMGDRGIERMTSALL
;
A
#
# COMPACT_ATOMS: atom_id res chain seq x y z
N MET A 1 2.79 44.61 0.37
CA MET A 1 1.58 43.96 0.90
C MET A 1 0.87 43.29 -0.28
N VAL A 2 1.00 41.97 -0.46
CA VAL A 2 0.50 41.27 -1.66
C VAL A 2 -0.81 40.56 -1.31
N VAL A 3 -1.93 41.12 -1.79
CA VAL A 3 -3.26 40.53 -1.65
C VAL A 3 -3.44 39.49 -2.77
N THR A 4 -3.48 38.20 -2.43
CA THR A 4 -3.84 37.15 -3.40
C THR A 4 -5.34 36.91 -3.35
N HIS A 5 -6.07 37.40 -4.35
CA HIS A 5 -7.49 37.07 -4.51
C HIS A 5 -7.61 35.57 -4.84
N LYS A 6 -8.24 34.80 -3.95
CA LYS A 6 -8.62 33.41 -4.21
C LYS A 6 -9.61 33.37 -5.38
N ARG A 7 -9.13 33.02 -6.58
CA ARG A 7 -10.00 32.73 -7.73
C ARG A 7 -10.83 31.48 -7.41
N LYS A 8 -12.16 31.59 -7.53
CA LYS A 8 -13.07 30.44 -7.53
C LYS A 8 -12.59 29.47 -8.60
N PHE A 9 -12.51 28.19 -8.24
CA PHE A 9 -12.25 27.12 -9.20
C PHE A 9 -13.54 26.90 -9.99
N ASP A 10 -13.60 27.43 -11.21
CA ASP A 10 -14.67 27.12 -12.15
C ASP A 10 -14.37 25.76 -12.81
N THR A 11 -15.41 24.93 -12.91
CA THR A 11 -15.26 23.57 -13.44
C THR A 11 -15.19 23.66 -14.96
N PRO A 12 -14.09 23.24 -15.62
CA PRO A 12 -13.94 23.43 -17.06
C PRO A 12 -14.95 22.56 -17.82
N ARG A 13 -15.79 23.19 -18.64
CA ARG A 13 -16.70 22.50 -19.57
C ARG A 13 -15.95 22.27 -20.88
N LEU A 14 -15.74 21.01 -21.24
CA LEU A 14 -15.05 20.63 -22.48
C LEU A 14 -16.12 20.19 -23.50
N HIS A 15 -16.23 20.96 -24.58
CA HIS A 15 -17.04 20.61 -25.74
C HIS A 15 -16.15 19.97 -26.81
N MET A 16 -16.53 18.80 -27.32
CA MET A 16 -15.85 18.18 -28.45
C MET A 16 -16.90 17.62 -29.42
N GLY A 17 -16.87 18.08 -30.67
CA GLY A 17 -17.80 17.63 -31.71
C GLY A 17 -19.29 17.93 -31.43
N GLY A 18 -19.61 19.02 -30.72
CA GLY A 18 -20.99 19.39 -30.39
C GLY A 18 -21.61 18.63 -29.21
N VAL A 19 -20.84 17.75 -28.56
CA VAL A 19 -21.26 17.03 -27.35
C VAL A 19 -20.53 17.61 -26.13
N ASP A 20 -21.30 17.99 -25.11
CA ASP A 20 -20.79 18.31 -23.78
C ASP A 20 -20.27 17.04 -23.12
N ILE A 21 -18.96 16.97 -22.90
CA ILE A 21 -18.37 15.87 -22.14
C ILE A 21 -18.62 16.16 -20.67
N GLY A 22 -19.61 15.48 -20.09
CA GLY A 22 -19.87 15.50 -18.66
C GLY A 22 -18.63 15.09 -17.87
N MET A 23 -18.40 15.75 -16.73
CA MET A 23 -17.32 15.39 -15.80
C MET A 23 -17.46 13.92 -15.40
N SER A 24 -16.54 13.07 -15.88
CA SER A 24 -16.48 11.66 -15.46
C SER A 24 -16.01 11.58 -14.01
N GLN A 25 -16.80 10.95 -13.15
CA GLN A 25 -16.44 10.64 -11.76
C GLN A 25 -15.32 9.58 -11.63
N GLN A 26 -14.78 9.12 -12.76
CA GLN A 26 -13.82 8.03 -12.84
C GLN A 26 -12.72 8.37 -13.82
N ILE A 27 -11.47 8.29 -13.34
CA ILE A 27 -10.29 8.32 -14.21
C ILE A 27 -9.85 6.86 -14.39
N LYS A 28 -9.76 6.42 -15.64
CA LYS A 28 -9.22 5.11 -15.99
C LYS A 28 -7.71 5.24 -16.24
N LEU A 29 -6.90 4.60 -15.41
CA LEU A 29 -5.45 4.48 -15.61
C LEU A 29 -5.10 3.00 -15.77
N LEU A 30 -4.60 2.59 -16.95
CA LEU A 30 -4.19 1.21 -17.24
C LEU A 30 -5.29 0.18 -16.86
N GLY A 31 -6.55 0.50 -17.10
CA GLY A 31 -7.70 -0.36 -16.78
C GLY A 31 -8.20 -0.29 -15.33
N VAL A 32 -7.50 0.41 -14.42
CA VAL A 32 -7.93 0.63 -13.03
C VAL A 32 -8.80 1.89 -12.94
N VAL A 33 -10.00 1.72 -12.40
CA VAL A 33 -10.95 2.81 -12.13
C VAL A 33 -10.59 3.44 -10.78
N ILE A 34 -10.16 4.70 -10.81
CA ILE A 34 -9.96 5.48 -9.60
C ILE A 34 -11.28 6.23 -9.33
N PRO A 35 -12.03 5.88 -8.27
CA PRO A 35 -13.22 6.63 -7.90
C PRO A 35 -12.83 8.03 -7.43
N GLN A 36 -13.50 9.06 -7.94
CA GLN A 36 -13.41 10.40 -7.36
C GLN A 36 -14.17 10.40 -6.03
N ALA A 37 -13.46 10.45 -4.90
CA ALA A 37 -14.10 10.60 -3.59
C ALA A 37 -14.76 11.99 -3.49
N SER A 38 -16.07 12.01 -3.24
CA SER A 38 -16.87 13.23 -3.07
C SER A 38 -16.36 14.07 -1.89
N ALA A 39 -16.16 15.36 -2.13
CA ALA A 39 -15.41 16.28 -1.30
C ALA A 39 -16.11 16.75 0.00
N SER A 40 -15.33 17.08 1.04
CA SER A 40 -15.35 18.39 1.76
C SER A 40 -14.59 18.37 3.10
N SER A 41 -13.25 18.37 3.10
CA SER A 41 -12.39 18.99 4.16
C SER A 41 -10.93 18.52 4.11
N ALA A 42 -10.64 17.33 3.57
CA ALA A 42 -9.27 16.88 3.44
C ALA A 42 -8.55 17.75 2.39
N GLY A 43 -7.56 18.54 2.82
CA GLY A 43 -6.76 19.40 1.94
C GLY A 43 -6.15 18.62 0.75
N LYS A 44 -5.56 19.32 -0.22
CA LYS A 44 -4.85 18.70 -1.37
C LYS A 44 -3.95 17.51 -0.96
N LEU A 45 -3.40 17.56 0.26
CA LEU A 45 -2.63 16.49 0.90
C LEU A 45 -3.39 15.15 0.99
N GLY A 46 -4.60 15.13 1.56
CA GLY A 46 -5.33 13.88 1.84
C GLY A 46 -5.66 13.09 0.57
N ARG A 47 -6.05 13.81 -0.50
CA ARG A 47 -6.31 13.22 -1.83
C ARG A 47 -5.08 12.55 -2.43
N HIS A 48 -3.89 13.12 -2.23
CA HIS A 48 -2.65 12.53 -2.73
C HIS A 48 -2.26 11.25 -1.96
N LEU A 49 -2.49 11.22 -0.64
CA LEU A 49 -2.19 10.06 0.20
C LEU A 49 -3.11 8.87 -0.10
N GLU A 50 -4.39 9.12 -0.36
CA GLU A 50 -5.35 8.08 -0.76
C GLU A 50 -4.99 7.46 -2.11
N VAL A 51 -4.57 8.27 -3.08
CA VAL A 51 -4.13 7.78 -4.40
C VAL A 51 -2.89 6.89 -4.24
N ILE A 52 -1.90 7.30 -3.44
CA ILE A 52 -0.71 6.47 -3.18
C ILE A 52 -1.09 5.15 -2.51
N ARG A 53 -1.95 5.20 -1.48
CA ARG A 53 -2.42 3.99 -0.78
C ARG A 53 -3.16 3.06 -1.74
N HIS A 54 -3.99 3.62 -2.61
CA HIS A 54 -4.74 2.87 -3.60
C HIS A 54 -3.80 2.20 -4.61
N ILE A 55 -2.88 2.95 -5.22
CA ILE A 55 -1.86 2.42 -6.15
C ILE A 55 -1.05 1.30 -5.50
N TYR A 56 -0.62 1.49 -4.24
CA TYR A 56 0.11 0.46 -3.53
C TYR A 56 -0.71 -0.83 -3.41
N ARG A 57 -1.97 -0.73 -2.96
CA ARG A 57 -2.82 -1.90 -2.69
C ARG A 57 -3.34 -2.59 -3.94
N THR A 58 -3.60 -1.86 -5.02
CA THR A 58 -4.18 -2.43 -6.25
C THR A 58 -3.14 -2.85 -7.28
N VAL A 59 -1.96 -2.23 -7.27
CA VAL A 59 -0.93 -2.48 -8.29
C VAL A 59 0.32 -3.09 -7.67
N VAL A 60 0.93 -2.41 -6.70
CA VAL A 60 2.26 -2.79 -6.20
C VAL A 60 2.21 -4.10 -5.41
N GLU A 61 1.30 -4.22 -4.45
CA GLU A 61 1.17 -5.38 -3.58
C GLU A 61 0.84 -6.65 -4.41
N PRO A 62 -0.16 -6.67 -5.32
CA PRO A 62 -0.42 -7.84 -6.17
C PRO A 62 0.73 -8.21 -7.12
N ILE A 63 1.44 -7.23 -7.70
CA ILE A 63 2.57 -7.50 -8.60
C ILE A 63 3.68 -8.23 -7.85
N ILE A 64 4.04 -7.75 -6.64
CA ILE A 64 5.12 -8.37 -5.87
C ILE A 64 4.68 -9.75 -5.34
N LEU A 65 3.41 -9.87 -4.93
CA LEU A 65 2.86 -11.09 -4.32
C LEU A 65 2.39 -12.14 -5.34
N TYR A 66 2.38 -11.84 -6.64
CA TYR A 66 1.91 -12.75 -7.69
C TYR A 66 2.53 -14.15 -7.60
N ALA A 67 3.85 -14.21 -7.37
CA ALA A 67 4.60 -15.46 -7.24
C ALA A 67 4.99 -15.80 -5.79
N ALA A 68 4.30 -15.22 -4.79
CA ALA A 68 4.65 -15.37 -3.38
C ALA A 68 4.80 -16.84 -2.95
N SER A 69 3.93 -17.73 -3.40
CA SER A 69 4.00 -19.16 -3.06
C SER A 69 5.31 -19.84 -3.48
N VAL A 70 5.99 -19.33 -4.50
CA VAL A 70 7.25 -19.90 -5.00
C VAL A 70 8.44 -19.39 -4.20
N TRP A 71 8.47 -18.09 -3.90
CA TRP A 71 9.64 -17.46 -3.27
C TRP A 71 9.53 -17.31 -1.74
N VAL A 72 8.35 -17.51 -1.12
CA VAL A 72 8.19 -17.43 0.34
C VAL A 72 9.20 -18.26 1.15
N PRO A 73 9.61 -19.47 0.73
CA PRO A 73 10.67 -20.20 1.44
C PRO A 73 11.97 -19.40 1.58
N THR A 74 12.21 -18.42 0.70
CA THR A 74 13.41 -17.57 0.71
C THR A 74 13.30 -16.32 1.61
N VAL A 75 12.14 -16.08 2.26
CA VAL A 75 11.90 -14.90 3.13
C VAL A 75 12.83 -14.84 4.36
N HIS A 76 13.38 -15.98 4.78
CA HIS A 76 14.39 -16.03 5.85
C HIS A 76 15.73 -15.40 5.41
N ILE A 77 15.97 -15.23 4.11
CA ILE A 77 17.19 -14.64 3.57
C ILE A 77 17.14 -13.12 3.75
N LEU A 78 18.08 -12.58 4.54
CA LEU A 78 18.15 -11.15 4.86
C LEU A 78 18.24 -10.23 3.64
N GLY A 79 18.89 -10.67 2.55
CA GLY A 79 19.02 -9.89 1.32
C GLY A 79 17.67 -9.61 0.65
N ILE A 80 16.77 -10.60 0.64
CA ILE A 80 15.44 -10.49 0.04
C ILE A 80 14.57 -9.59 0.90
N ARG A 81 14.57 -9.84 2.21
CA ARG A 81 13.87 -9.00 3.20
C ARG A 81 14.28 -7.53 3.10
N LYS A 82 15.59 -7.25 2.98
CA LYS A 82 16.09 -5.86 2.80
C LYS A 82 15.58 -5.23 1.51
N ARG A 83 15.57 -5.95 0.39
CA ARG A 83 15.04 -5.45 -0.89
C ARG A 83 13.54 -5.13 -0.79
N LEU A 84 12.75 -6.01 -0.17
CA LEU A 84 11.32 -5.78 0.07
C LEU A 84 11.08 -4.54 0.95
N ASN A 85 11.88 -4.39 2.01
CA ASN A 85 11.80 -3.25 2.91
C ASN A 85 12.16 -1.92 2.24
N VAL A 86 13.08 -1.89 1.27
CA VAL A 86 13.40 -0.68 0.50
C VAL A 86 12.18 -0.19 -0.28
N VAL A 87 11.46 -1.09 -0.93
CA VAL A 87 10.24 -0.77 -1.69
C VAL A 87 9.17 -0.21 -0.75
N LEU A 88 8.87 -0.94 0.33
CA LEU A 88 7.91 -0.52 1.36
C LEU A 88 8.24 0.84 1.96
N ARG A 89 9.51 1.07 2.31
CA ARG A 89 9.95 2.33 2.92
C ARG A 89 9.66 3.51 2.01
N GLY A 90 9.90 3.36 0.71
CA GLY A 90 9.62 4.40 -0.28
C GLY A 90 8.13 4.78 -0.33
N PHE A 91 7.25 3.78 -0.30
CA PHE A 91 5.80 4.02 -0.29
C PHE A 91 5.31 4.57 1.06
N ALA A 92 5.76 3.98 2.17
CA ALA A 92 5.35 4.39 3.52
C ALA A 92 5.78 5.82 3.84
N GLN A 93 6.99 6.23 3.44
CA GLN A 93 7.45 7.61 3.60
C GLN A 93 6.61 8.59 2.78
N LYS A 94 6.21 8.23 1.55
CA LYS A 94 5.35 9.07 0.71
C LYS A 94 3.91 9.14 1.22
N LEU A 95 3.42 8.05 1.81
CA LEU A 95 2.06 7.95 2.35
C LEU A 95 1.88 8.75 3.64
N TYR A 96 2.92 8.84 4.48
CA TYR A 96 2.87 9.64 5.72
C TYR A 96 3.65 10.96 5.63
N MET A 97 4.21 11.30 4.47
CA MET A 97 5.13 12.44 4.30
C MET A 97 6.26 12.46 5.35
N ALA A 98 6.77 11.28 5.70
CA ALA A 98 7.81 11.13 6.71
C ALA A 98 9.17 11.59 6.17
N TYR A 99 10.00 12.18 7.05
CA TYR A 99 11.37 12.55 6.70
C TYR A 99 12.19 11.32 6.27
N ARG A 100 13.19 11.53 5.40
CA ARG A 100 14.06 10.46 4.90
C ARG A 100 14.83 9.71 6.01
N THR A 101 14.99 10.33 7.18
CA THR A 101 15.69 9.78 8.36
C THR A 101 14.81 8.92 9.26
N VAL A 102 13.49 8.91 9.05
CA VAL A 102 12.57 8.13 9.90
C VAL A 102 12.87 6.63 9.76
N SER A 103 12.83 5.94 10.90
CA SER A 103 13.04 4.50 10.98
C SER A 103 11.99 3.74 10.17
N LEU A 104 12.37 2.57 9.63
CA LEU A 104 11.44 1.74 8.85
C LEU A 104 10.20 1.36 9.65
N ASN A 105 10.41 0.83 10.86
CA ASN A 105 9.35 0.33 11.73
C ASN A 105 8.37 1.45 12.11
N SER A 106 8.88 2.63 12.47
CA SER A 106 8.03 3.79 12.77
C SER A 106 7.21 4.22 11.55
N THR A 107 7.82 4.24 10.36
CA THR A 107 7.11 4.63 9.13
C THR A 107 6.00 3.64 8.79
N LEU A 108 6.25 2.33 8.93
CA LEU A 108 5.25 1.29 8.67
C LEU A 108 4.08 1.35 9.64
N LEU A 109 4.36 1.57 10.93
CA LEU A 109 3.33 1.75 11.97
C LEU A 109 2.44 2.95 11.65
N LEU A 110 3.03 4.09 11.30
CA LEU A 110 2.29 5.31 10.94
C LEU A 110 1.48 5.14 9.65
N ALA A 111 2.01 4.39 8.67
CA ALA A 111 1.33 4.10 7.42
C ALA A 111 0.23 3.02 7.56
N GLY A 112 0.21 2.26 8.65
CA GLY A 112 -0.67 1.10 8.83
C GLY A 112 -0.39 -0.02 7.81
N MET A 113 0.87 -0.17 7.40
CA MET A 113 1.28 -1.12 6.37
C MET A 113 1.91 -2.37 6.98
N LEU A 114 1.45 -3.54 6.56
CA LEU A 114 2.07 -4.81 6.95
C LEU A 114 3.38 -5.02 6.16
N PRO A 115 4.47 -5.48 6.81
CA PRO A 115 5.67 -5.92 6.11
C PRO A 115 5.37 -6.93 5.01
N LEU A 116 6.05 -6.80 3.87
CA LEU A 116 5.77 -7.62 2.68
C LEU A 116 6.11 -9.09 2.92
N ASP A 117 7.08 -9.36 3.79
CA ASP A 117 7.47 -10.70 4.20
C ASP A 117 6.29 -11.46 4.81
N LEU A 118 5.54 -10.80 5.71
CA LEU A 118 4.37 -11.39 6.36
C LEU A 118 3.20 -11.55 5.38
N ARG A 119 2.96 -10.55 4.53
CA ARG A 119 1.96 -10.64 3.46
C ARG A 119 2.26 -11.79 2.49
N ALA A 120 3.52 -12.01 2.15
CA ALA A 120 3.92 -13.11 1.28
C ALA A 120 3.59 -14.45 1.92
N CYS A 121 3.93 -14.63 3.21
CA CYS A 121 3.56 -15.83 3.96
C CYS A 121 2.04 -16.07 3.98
N GLU A 122 1.24 -15.02 4.20
CA GLU A 122 -0.23 -15.10 4.18
C GLU A 122 -0.76 -15.51 2.80
N VAL A 123 -0.30 -14.87 1.73
CA VAL A 123 -0.72 -15.20 0.36
C VAL A 123 -0.31 -16.63 -0.02
N ALA A 124 0.88 -17.08 0.36
CA ALA A 124 1.31 -18.45 0.13
C ALA A 124 0.49 -19.47 0.93
N ALA A 125 0.14 -19.16 2.18
CA ALA A 125 -0.73 -20.00 3.00
C ALA A 125 -2.13 -20.12 2.37
N LEU A 126 -2.72 -19.02 1.92
CA LEU A 126 -3.99 -19.01 1.21
C LEU A 126 -3.93 -19.81 -0.10
N TYR A 127 -2.82 -19.70 -0.83
CA TYR A 127 -2.60 -20.49 -2.05
C TYR A 127 -2.55 -21.99 -1.77
N GLY A 128 -1.84 -22.40 -0.72
CA GLY A 128 -1.77 -23.79 -0.26
C GLY A 128 -3.13 -24.33 0.17
N ALA A 129 -3.87 -23.55 0.97
CA ALA A 129 -5.21 -23.90 1.43
C ALA A 129 -6.18 -24.09 0.26
N ARG A 130 -6.14 -23.23 -0.77
CA ARG A 130 -6.94 -23.37 -1.98
C ARG A 130 -6.61 -24.63 -2.79
N ARG A 131 -5.37 -25.12 -2.72
CA ARG A 131 -4.93 -26.36 -3.36
C ARG A 131 -5.22 -27.63 -2.52
N GLY A 132 -5.87 -27.49 -1.36
CA GLY A 132 -6.12 -28.62 -0.45
C GLY A 132 -4.87 -29.10 0.30
N VAL A 133 -3.77 -28.33 0.27
CA VAL A 133 -2.60 -28.62 1.08
C VAL A 133 -2.88 -28.05 2.48
N SER A 134 -3.27 -28.94 3.41
CA SER A 134 -3.42 -28.59 4.82
C SER A 134 -2.10 -28.03 5.34
N GLN A 135 -2.19 -26.84 5.90
CA GLN A 135 -1.11 -25.99 6.39
C GLN A 135 -0.06 -26.82 7.16
N ARG A 136 1.16 -26.93 6.61
CA ARG A 136 2.33 -27.26 7.45
C ARG A 136 2.43 -26.12 8.45
N GLU A 137 2.29 -26.45 9.73
CA GLU A 137 2.36 -25.49 10.82
C GLU A 137 3.57 -24.57 10.60
N MET A 138 3.32 -23.27 10.69
CA MET A 138 4.36 -22.26 10.64
C MET A 138 5.30 -22.55 11.82
N GLY A 139 6.43 -23.20 11.54
CA GLY A 139 7.38 -23.74 12.52
C GLY A 139 8.10 -22.69 13.39
N ASP A 140 7.63 -21.44 13.37
CA ASP A 140 8.18 -20.31 14.10
C ASP A 140 7.14 -19.69 15.06
N ARG A 141 6.26 -20.52 15.66
CA ARG A 141 5.74 -20.20 17.00
C ARG A 141 6.85 -20.40 18.04
N GLY A 142 7.96 -19.68 17.87
CA GLY A 142 8.82 -19.26 18.98
C GLY A 142 8.08 -18.20 19.79
N ILE A 143 6.90 -18.55 20.32
CA ILE A 143 6.35 -17.85 21.46
C ILE A 143 7.38 -18.11 22.54
N GLU A 144 8.09 -17.05 22.94
CA GLU A 144 9.05 -17.04 24.03
C GLU A 144 8.50 -17.95 25.14
N ARG A 145 9.11 -19.13 25.31
CA ARG A 145 8.90 -19.90 26.53
C ARG A 145 9.34 -18.94 27.61
N MET A 146 8.39 -18.40 28.39
CA MET A 146 8.71 -17.69 29.62
C MET A 146 9.70 -18.61 30.33
N THR A 147 10.95 -18.15 30.46
CA THR A 147 11.98 -18.84 31.19
C THR A 147 11.36 -19.16 32.54
N SER A 148 10.99 -20.43 32.75
CA SER A 148 10.50 -20.90 34.03
C SER A 148 11.61 -20.60 35.00
N ALA A 149 11.39 -19.60 35.86
CA ALA A 149 12.31 -19.24 36.92
C ALA A 149 12.67 -20.52 37.66
N LEU A 150 13.95 -20.88 37.59
CA LEU A 150 14.53 -21.98 38.32
C LEU A 150 14.32 -21.70 39.82
N LEU A 151 13.63 -22.63 40.49
CA LEU A 151 13.84 -22.91 41.91
C LEU A 151 15.21 -23.56 42.08
#